data_AF-X1UFQ3-F1
#
_entry.id   AF-X1UFQ3-F1
#
_cell.length_a   1.000
_cell.length_b   1.000
_cell.length_c   1.000
_cell.angle_alpha   90.00
_cell.angle_beta   90.00
_cell.angle_gamma   90.00
#
_symmetry.space_group_name_H-M   'P 1'
#
loop_
_entity.id
_entity.type
_entity.pdbx_description
1 polymer ?
#
loop_
_entity_poly.entity_id
_entity_poly.type
_entity_poly.pdbx_seq_one_letter_code
_entity_poly.pdbx_strand_id
1 'polypeptide(L)'
;SLSPILYFSIIEIKDNLESAKSLDKLKEKMDILWHEAFIGKAQEEELVRASRNWQNDIYNHRKNSPVIPKQLYEKYRDPDEAKMYRNSDALVEDALRHLKNKEA
;
A
#
# COMPACT_ATOMS: atom_id res chain seq x y z
N SER A 1 -11.58 23.63 -30.37
CA SER A 1 -11.80 23.74 -28.92
C SER A 1 -11.64 22.36 -28.33
N LEU A 2 -10.74 22.17 -27.36
CA LEU A 2 -10.66 20.90 -26.63
C LEU A 2 -11.98 20.75 -25.85
N SER A 3 -12.74 19.69 -26.10
CA SER A 3 -14.02 19.44 -25.44
C SER A 3 -13.83 19.40 -23.91
N PRO A 4 -14.71 20.00 -23.09
CA PRO A 4 -14.64 19.93 -21.62
C PRO A 4 -14.50 18.50 -21.08
N ILE A 5 -15.05 17.52 -21.79
CA ILE A 5 -14.95 16.10 -21.47
C ILE A 5 -13.50 15.60 -21.59
N LEU A 6 -12.79 15.99 -22.66
CA LEU A 6 -11.39 15.58 -22.86
C LEU A 6 -10.48 16.20 -21.80
N TYR A 7 -10.74 17.46 -21.42
CA TYR A 7 -10.01 18.13 -20.36
C TYR A 7 -10.22 17.44 -19.00
N PHE A 8 -11.48 17.12 -18.66
CA PHE A 8 -11.82 16.39 -17.44
C PHE A 8 -11.16 15.01 -17.41
N SER A 9 -11.23 14.24 -18.50
CA SER A 9 -10.59 12.92 -18.60
C SER A 9 -9.08 12.97 -18.38
N ILE A 10 -8.39 14.00 -18.87
CA ILE A 10 -6.94 14.17 -18.67
C ILE A 10 -6.62 14.42 -17.19
N ILE A 11 -7.41 15.26 -16.51
CA ILE A 11 -7.25 15.51 -15.07
C ILE A 11 -7.49 14.23 -14.29
N GLU A 12 -8.58 13.52 -14.57
CA GLU A 12 -8.93 12.29 -13.87
C GLU A 12 -7.83 11.21 -14.03
N ILE A 13 -7.25 11.08 -15.23
CA ILE A 13 -6.12 10.17 -15.47
C ILE A 13 -4.90 10.60 -14.64
N LYS A 14 -4.60 11.90 -14.60
CA LYS A 14 -3.46 12.41 -13.83
C LYS A 14 -3.65 12.15 -12.34
N ASP A 15 -4.83 12.41 -11.80
CA ASP A 15 -5.14 12.21 -10.37
C ASP A 15 -5.07 10.72 -10.01
N ASN A 16 -5.56 9.83 -10.88
CA ASN A 16 -5.44 8.38 -10.69
C ASN A 16 -3.97 7.90 -10.72
N LEU A 17 -3.14 8.47 -11.60
CA LEU A 17 -1.69 8.17 -11.65
C LEU A 17 -0.96 8.68 -10.39
N GLU A 18 -1.31 9.85 -9.88
CA GLU A 18 -0.75 10.39 -8.64
C GLU A 18 -1.17 9.56 -7.43
N SER A 19 -2.43 9.11 -7.39
CA SER A 19 -2.91 8.18 -6.36
C SER A 19 -2.14 6.84 -6.42
N ALA A 20 -1.94 6.27 -7.61
CA ALA A 20 -1.15 5.04 -7.74
C ALA A 20 0.28 5.19 -7.19
N LYS A 21 0.97 6.31 -7.51
CA LYS A 21 2.30 6.61 -6.95
C LYS A 21 2.28 6.78 -5.43
N SER A 22 1.22 7.37 -4.88
CA SER A 22 1.06 7.48 -3.42
C SER A 22 0.89 6.11 -2.76
N LEU A 23 0.23 5.17 -3.43
CA LEU A 23 0.05 3.81 -2.94
C LEU A 23 1.38 3.04 -2.96
N ASP A 24 2.20 3.19 -4.00
CA ASP A 24 3.54 2.59 -4.06
C ASP A 24 4.42 3.05 -2.89
N LYS A 25 4.41 4.34 -2.58
CA LYS A 25 5.14 4.89 -1.42
C LYS A 25 4.65 4.34 -0.08
N LEU A 26 3.35 4.11 0.07
CA LEU A 26 2.80 3.49 1.27
C LEU A 26 3.29 2.06 1.44
N LYS A 27 3.41 1.32 0.34
CA LYS A 27 3.94 -0.03 0.33
C LYS A 27 5.42 -0.05 0.71
N GLU A 28 6.24 0.81 0.09
CA GLU A 28 7.67 0.93 0.43
C GLU A 28 7.88 1.24 1.93
N LYS A 29 7.08 2.14 2.50
CA LYS A 29 7.12 2.43 3.95
C LYS A 29 6.83 1.20 4.80
N MET A 30 5.86 0.37 4.38
CA MET A 30 5.53 -0.87 5.08
C MET A 30 6.68 -1.86 5.00
N ASP A 31 7.29 -2.03 3.81
CA ASP A 31 8.40 -2.96 3.61
C ASP A 31 9.61 -2.58 4.49
N ILE A 32 9.89 -1.28 4.61
CA ILE A 32 10.93 -0.75 5.51
C ILE A 32 10.59 -1.07 6.97
N LEU A 33 9.39 -0.72 7.43
CA LEU A 33 8.95 -0.96 8.81
C LEU A 33 8.99 -2.46 9.16
N TRP A 34 8.56 -3.32 8.24
CA TRP A 34 8.58 -4.76 8.37
C TRP A 34 10.01 -5.27 8.56
N HIS A 35 10.95 -4.79 7.75
CA HIS A 35 12.36 -5.15 7.85
C HIS A 35 13.01 -4.66 9.15
N GLU A 36 12.72 -3.43 9.57
CA GLU A 36 13.21 -2.84 10.82
C GLU A 36 12.73 -3.63 12.05
N ALA A 37 11.50 -4.13 12.01
CA ALA A 37 10.93 -4.96 13.09
C ALA A 37 11.71 -6.27 13.29
N PHE A 38 12.24 -6.87 12.23
CA PHE A 38 12.99 -8.14 12.32
C PHE A 38 14.48 -7.97 12.61
N ILE A 39 15.11 -6.87 12.20
CA ILE A 39 16.53 -6.62 12.49
C ILE A 39 16.74 -6.27 13.97
N GLY A 40 15.67 -5.93 14.70
CA GLY A 40 15.75 -5.61 16.13
C GLY A 40 16.49 -4.30 16.43
N LYS A 41 16.64 -3.43 15.42
CA LYS A 41 17.27 -2.10 15.55
C LYS A 41 16.33 -1.04 16.11
N ALA A 42 15.02 -1.27 16.04
CA ALA A 42 14.00 -0.33 16.49
C ALA A 42 13.43 -0.75 17.85
N GLN A 43 13.26 0.22 18.75
CA GLN A 43 12.57 0.01 20.02
C GLN A 43 11.08 -0.23 19.78
N GLU A 44 10.42 -0.98 20.68
CA GLU A 44 8.99 -1.30 20.56
C GLU A 44 8.12 -0.05 20.38
N GLU A 45 8.39 1.03 21.14
CA GLU A 45 7.68 2.29 21.02
C GLU A 45 7.83 2.97 19.66
N GLU A 46 9.00 2.83 19.02
CA GLU A 46 9.27 3.39 17.69
C GLU A 46 8.48 2.64 16.61
N LEU A 47 8.45 1.30 16.71
CA LEU A 47 7.67 0.45 15.80
C LEU A 47 6.16 0.70 15.95
N VAL A 48 5.66 0.85 17.17
CA VAL A 48 4.25 1.18 17.43
C VAL A 48 3.89 2.54 16.85
N ARG A 49 4.75 3.55 17.03
CA ARG A 49 4.54 4.88 16.47
C ARG A 49 4.57 4.87 14.95
N ALA A 50 5.54 4.19 14.36
CA ALA A 50 5.67 4.06 12.91
C ALA A 50 4.47 3.31 12.30
N SER A 51 4.00 2.23 12.93
CA SER A 51 2.81 1.50 12.51
C SER A 51 1.56 2.40 12.53
N ARG A 52 1.36 3.19 13.59
CA ARG A 52 0.24 4.15 13.67
C ARG A 52 0.33 5.24 12.59
N ASN A 53 1.52 5.76 12.34
CA ASN A 53 1.73 6.74 11.27
C ASN A 53 1.43 6.15 9.89
N TRP A 54 1.85 4.91 9.64
CA TRP A 54 1.53 4.22 8.41
C TRP A 54 0.02 3.99 8.24
N GLN A 55 -0.69 3.62 9.31
CA GLN A 55 -2.15 3.51 9.31
C GLN A 55 -2.84 4.86 9.03
N ASN A 56 -2.32 5.96 9.59
CA ASN A 56 -2.81 7.30 9.29
C ASN A 56 -2.57 7.68 7.82
N ASP A 57 -1.42 7.32 7.25
CA ASP A 57 -1.12 7.56 5.85
C ASP A 57 -2.06 6.76 4.93
N ILE A 58 -2.42 5.52 5.28
CA ILE A 58 -3.45 4.72 4.58
C ILE A 58 -4.80 5.43 4.63
N TYR A 59 -5.22 5.90 5.81
CA TYR A 59 -6.48 6.60 5.97
C TYR A 59 -6.53 7.87 5.11
N ASN A 60 -5.47 8.68 5.15
CA ASN A 60 -5.35 9.89 4.35
C ASN A 60 -5.34 9.59 2.86
N HIS A 61 -4.67 8.52 2.43
CA HIS A 61 -4.69 8.07 1.05
C HIS A 61 -6.10 7.70 0.61
N ARG A 62 -6.80 6.81 1.34
CA ARG A 62 -8.19 6.42 1.03
C ARG A 62 -9.15 7.60 0.98
N LYS A 63 -9.00 8.57 1.87
CA LYS A 63 -9.82 9.78 1.90
C LYS A 63 -9.63 10.64 0.64
N ASN A 64 -8.42 10.68 0.10
CA ASN A 64 -8.05 11.57 -1.01
C ASN A 64 -7.94 10.84 -2.36
N SER A 65 -8.17 9.53 -2.41
CA SER A 65 -8.12 8.77 -3.65
C SER A 65 -9.25 9.21 -4.60
N PRO A 66 -8.94 9.44 -5.89
CA PRO A 66 -9.95 9.74 -6.90
C PRO A 66 -10.90 8.55 -7.09
N VAL A 67 -12.09 8.84 -7.63
CA VAL A 67 -13.12 7.82 -7.83
C VAL A 67 -12.70 6.92 -8.98
N ILE A 68 -12.36 5.67 -8.67
CA ILE A 68 -12.08 4.67 -9.70
C ILE A 68 -13.40 4.34 -10.41
N PRO A 69 -13.48 4.48 -11.75
CA PRO A 69 -14.65 4.05 -12.50
C PRO A 69 -14.99 2.59 -12.21
N LYS A 70 -16.27 2.30 -11.94
CA LYS A 70 -16.76 0.97 -11.53
C LYS A 70 -16.27 -0.18 -12.43
N GLN A 71 -16.25 0.04 -13.74
CA GLN A 71 -15.81 -0.96 -14.72
C GLN A 71 -14.31 -1.28 -14.62
N LEU A 72 -13.48 -0.28 -14.28
CA LEU A 72 -12.06 -0.50 -14.03
C LEU A 72 -11.88 -1.26 -12.71
N TYR A 73 -12.59 -0.86 -11.66
CA TYR A 73 -12.55 -1.57 -10.38
C TYR A 73 -12.94 -3.05 -10.56
N GLU A 74 -14.07 -3.35 -11.19
CA GLU A 74 -14.53 -4.72 -11.44
C GLU A 74 -13.54 -5.53 -12.29
N LYS A 75 -12.88 -4.89 -13.26
CA LYS A 75 -11.88 -5.56 -14.12
C LYS A 75 -10.60 -5.93 -13.38
N TYR A 76 -10.15 -5.08 -12.45
CA TYR A 76 -8.86 -5.24 -11.78
C TYR A 76 -8.96 -5.85 -10.37
N ARG A 77 -10.16 -5.86 -9.75
CA ARG A 77 -10.37 -6.38 -8.40
C ARG A 77 -9.85 -7.80 -8.22
N ASP A 78 -10.33 -8.75 -9.01
CA ASP A 78 -10.01 -10.17 -8.76
C ASP A 78 -8.50 -10.47 -8.95
N PRO A 79 -7.81 -9.96 -10.00
CA PRO A 79 -6.36 -10.06 -10.11
C PRO A 79 -5.60 -9.41 -8.94
N ASP A 80 -6.06 -8.26 -8.45
CA ASP A 80 -5.38 -7.52 -7.39
C ASP A 80 -5.61 -8.15 -6.02
N GLU A 81 -6.80 -8.69 -5.73
CA GLU A 81 -7.05 -9.51 -4.54
C GLU A 81 -6.17 -10.77 -4.54
N ALA A 82 -6.04 -11.45 -5.68
CA ALA A 82 -5.16 -12.62 -5.79
C ALA A 82 -3.67 -12.26 -5.55
N LYS A 83 -3.20 -11.12 -6.06
CA LYS A 83 -1.85 -10.62 -5.75
C LYS A 83 -1.71 -10.25 -4.27
N MET A 84 -2.73 -9.63 -3.69
CA MET A 84 -2.72 -9.22 -2.29
C MET A 84 -2.60 -10.43 -1.35
N TYR A 85 -3.38 -11.50 -1.60
CA TYR A 85 -3.27 -12.74 -0.83
C TYR A 85 -1.88 -13.37 -0.93
N ARG A 86 -1.32 -13.47 -2.14
CA ARG A 86 0.05 -14.01 -2.33
C ARG A 86 1.09 -13.20 -1.55
N ASN A 87 0.94 -11.88 -1.49
CA ASN A 87 1.83 -11.04 -0.70
C ASN A 87 1.64 -11.27 0.81
N SER A 88 0.41 -11.50 1.27
CA SER A 88 0.15 -11.84 2.68
C SER A 88 0.80 -13.15 3.09
N ASP A 89 0.71 -14.19 2.26
CA ASP A 89 1.37 -15.48 2.51
C ASP A 89 2.88 -15.30 2.62
N ALA A 90 3.48 -14.50 1.73
CA ALA A 90 4.92 -14.20 1.78
C ALA A 90 5.32 -13.48 3.08
N LEU A 91 4.52 -12.53 3.57
CA LEU A 91 4.75 -11.86 4.85
C LEU A 91 4.67 -12.85 6.02
N VAL A 92 3.70 -13.78 6.01
CA VAL A 92 3.58 -14.81 7.05
C VAL A 92 4.79 -15.75 7.03
N GLU A 93 5.22 -16.19 5.85
CA GLU A 93 6.41 -17.03 5.70
C GLU A 93 7.69 -16.33 6.17
N ASP A 94 7.84 -15.04 5.87
CA ASP A 94 8.94 -14.21 6.36
C ASP A 94 8.92 -14.14 7.89
N ALA A 95 7.77 -13.90 8.51
CA ALA A 95 7.65 -13.83 9.96
C ALA A 95 7.97 -15.18 10.62
N LEU A 96 7.45 -16.28 10.10
CA LEU A 96 7.71 -17.63 10.61
C LEU A 96 9.21 -18.00 10.51
N ARG A 97 9.88 -17.61 9.43
CA ARG A 97 11.34 -17.81 9.28
C ARG A 97 12.13 -17.05 10.33
N HIS A 98 11.80 -15.79 10.59
CA HIS A 98 12.49 -14.99 11.60
C HIS A 98 12.25 -15.50 13.02
N LEU A 99 11.04 -15.99 13.33
CA LEU A 99 10.75 -16.60 14.64
C LEU A 99 11.59 -17.86 14.87
N LYS A 100 11.65 -18.76 13.88
CA LYS A 100 12.47 -19.97 13.95
C LYS A 100 13.96 -19.68 14.16
N ASN A 101 14.50 -18.67 13.47
CA ASN A 101 15.91 -18.27 13.60
C ASN A 101 16.25 -17.62 14.95
N LYS A 102 15.25 -17.19 15.72
CA LYS A 102 15.44 -16.58 17.05
C LYS A 102 15.39 -17.62 18.18
N GLU A 103 14.81 -18.80 17.92
CA GLU A 103 14.71 -19.93 18.86
C GLU A 103 15.86 -20.94 18.72
N ALA A 104 16.59 -20.91 17.59
CA ALA A 104 17.77 -21.73 17.31
C ALA A 104 19.06 -21.05 17.76
#